data_AF-A0A812RBQ2-F1
#
_entry.id   AF-A0A812RBQ2-F1
#
_cell.length_a   1.000
_cell.length_b   1.000
_cell.length_c   1.000
_cell.angle_alpha   90.00
_cell.angle_beta   90.00
_cell.angle_gamma   90.00
#
_symmetry.space_group_name_H-M   'P 1'
#
loop_
_entity.id
_entity.type
_entity.pdbx_description
1 polymer ?
#
loop_
_entity_poly.entity_id
_entity_poly.type
_entity_poly.pdbx_seq_one_letter_code
_entity_poly.pdbx_strand_id
1 'polypeptide(L)'
;MSEYVREYDDFRHYVMSHLRSCAEQVGKVSREPGSEVSKDATVTDKGEGEEAEPPTKRKRLHGPFAEAAFQKGRSAEELFERLLALLKQAPEPDPVKAQDDEEVTGELLLPTSRALGHYRREYRKLFQEAWLKLLGLRVPLLHCSALLQLLPTQVIPHLSRPLLLSDFYLRAFHAGSLEISVLALSGLLLLLTRYGLGDPETLSASCGEFYSQLYSLLRPATFRLKRRARFQRLAAAALTSGLLPGGFAAAFAKKCLRVAIALPEPGSILWLLSLAYGLIQRNHSHCSFLLHREEFEGVSNLAKDTFDSEADLTQATKQVASSSLWEVQLLFRHHLPAVSTLAKLFERPFFKPTSRKLDPEIFLDQSVAKAYEQALKSADRQAVRLKARGTTCPLAFQVEDDPLVLRVSGWAAALSTGQRRIGAGL
;
A
#
# COMPACT_ATOMS: atom_id res chain seq x y z
N MET A 1 0.60 32.57 -53.65
CA MET A 1 0.22 31.54 -52.65
C MET A 1 1.50 30.98 -52.09
N SER A 2 1.93 31.46 -50.93
CA SER A 2 3.14 30.96 -50.29
C SER A 2 2.77 29.71 -49.48
N GLU A 3 2.95 28.54 -50.10
CA GLU A 3 2.83 27.25 -49.41
C GLU A 3 4.05 27.06 -48.51
N TYR A 4 3.99 27.64 -47.31
CA TYR A 4 4.91 27.29 -46.24
C TYR A 4 4.39 26.02 -45.55
N VAL A 5 5.25 25.02 -45.40
CA VAL A 5 5.02 23.91 -44.47
C VAL A 5 4.92 24.53 -43.07
N ARG A 6 3.78 24.33 -42.39
CA ARG A 6 3.59 24.80 -41.00
C ARG A 6 4.76 24.31 -40.14
N GLU A 7 5.19 25.12 -39.17
CA GLU A 7 6.14 24.68 -38.15
C GLU A 7 5.68 23.33 -37.58
N TYR A 8 6.59 22.37 -37.49
CA TYR A 8 6.29 21.06 -36.91
C TYR A 8 5.93 21.27 -35.43
N ASP A 9 4.63 21.26 -35.14
CA ASP A 9 4.10 21.27 -33.79
C ASP A 9 4.05 19.83 -33.29
N ASP A 10 4.90 19.49 -32.31
CA ASP A 10 4.81 18.20 -31.64
C ASP A 10 3.46 18.12 -30.89
N PHE A 11 2.51 17.42 -31.50
CA PHE A 11 1.15 17.23 -30.99
C PHE A 11 1.14 16.74 -29.54
N ARG A 12 2.16 15.96 -29.13
CA ARG A 12 2.26 15.43 -27.76
C ARG A 12 2.52 16.56 -26.76
N HIS A 13 3.41 17.48 -27.10
CA HIS A 13 3.73 18.65 -26.28
C HIS A 13 2.53 19.59 -26.15
N TYR A 14 1.81 19.80 -27.26
CA TYR A 14 0.60 20.63 -27.28
C TYR A 14 -0.53 20.02 -26.45
N VAL A 15 -0.81 18.71 -26.59
CA VAL A 15 -1.84 18.01 -25.81
C VAL A 15 -1.54 18.10 -24.31
N MET A 16 -0.28 17.89 -23.89
CA MET A 16 0.10 17.98 -22.47
C MET A 16 0.00 19.42 -21.93
N SER A 17 0.36 20.42 -22.73
CA SER A 17 0.18 21.84 -22.39
C SER A 17 -1.31 22.20 -22.23
N HIS A 18 -2.17 21.68 -23.11
CA HIS A 18 -3.62 21.83 -23.00
C HIS A 18 -4.18 21.14 -21.77
N LEU A 19 -3.77 19.90 -21.48
CA LEU A 19 -4.19 19.17 -20.28
C LEU A 19 -3.77 19.89 -19.00
N ARG A 20 -2.55 20.43 -18.96
CA ARG A 20 -2.06 21.28 -17.86
C ARG A 20 -2.96 22.52 -17.70
N SER A 21 -3.25 23.23 -18.78
CA SER A 21 -4.10 24.43 -18.78
C SER A 21 -5.52 24.11 -18.29
N CYS A 22 -6.11 23.00 -18.75
CA CYS A 22 -7.41 22.52 -18.29
C CYS A 22 -7.41 22.20 -16.78
N ALA A 23 -6.39 21.48 -16.29
CA ALA A 23 -6.27 21.16 -14.87
C ALA A 23 -6.09 22.42 -14.00
N GLU A 24 -5.32 23.41 -14.47
CA GLU A 24 -5.16 24.70 -13.79
C GLU A 24 -6.48 25.47 -13.70
N GLN A 25 -7.28 25.49 -14.76
CA GLN A 25 -8.56 26.18 -14.78
C GLN A 25 -9.59 25.52 -13.85
N VAL A 26 -9.68 24.18 -13.84
CA VAL A 26 -10.58 23.44 -12.92
C VAL A 26 -10.20 23.68 -11.46
N GLY A 27 -8.90 23.78 -11.16
CA GLY A 27 -8.41 24.07 -9.82
C GLY A 27 -8.72 25.49 -9.33
N LYS A 28 -8.77 26.48 -10.24
CA LYS A 28 -9.17 27.85 -9.91
C LYS A 28 -10.66 27.93 -9.56
N VAL A 29 -11.52 27.37 -10.41
CA VAL A 29 -12.98 27.39 -10.18
C VAL A 29 -13.37 26.61 -8.93
N SER A 30 -12.67 25.52 -8.60
CA SER A 30 -12.96 24.74 -7.38
C SER A 30 -12.48 25.40 -6.08
N ARG A 31 -11.64 26.45 -6.14
CA ARG A 31 -11.10 27.18 -4.97
C ARG A 31 -11.89 28.42 -4.60
N GLU A 32 -12.81 28.88 -5.45
CA GLU A 32 -13.69 30.01 -5.17
C GLU A 32 -15.07 29.54 -4.68
N PRO A 33 -15.25 29.29 -3.36
CA PRO A 33 -16.54 29.45 -2.74
C PRO A 33 -16.43 30.60 -1.72
N GLY A 34 -16.67 31.84 -2.18
CA GLY A 34 -16.97 32.97 -1.30
C GLY A 34 -16.10 34.20 -1.46
N SER A 35 -16.34 35.00 -2.50
CA SER A 35 -16.43 36.47 -2.38
C SER A 35 -16.91 37.08 -3.71
N GLU A 36 -18.19 36.93 -4.01
CA GLU A 36 -18.86 37.85 -4.95
C GLU A 36 -19.92 38.61 -4.17
N VAL A 37 -19.59 39.84 -3.79
CA VAL A 37 -20.58 40.88 -3.50
C VAL A 37 -20.15 42.15 -4.23
N SER A 38 -20.78 42.34 -5.39
CA SER A 38 -21.20 43.60 -6.03
C SER A 38 -20.25 44.81 -6.06
N LYS A 39 -20.03 45.33 -7.28
CA LYS A 39 -20.30 46.72 -7.69
C LYS A 39 -19.99 46.83 -9.18
N ASP A 40 -21.01 46.72 -10.02
CA ASP A 40 -21.88 47.80 -10.50
C ASP A 40 -21.32 48.43 -11.78
N ALA A 41 -22.09 48.18 -12.85
CA ALA A 41 -21.96 48.82 -14.14
C ALA A 41 -22.42 50.27 -14.05
N THR A 42 -21.60 51.18 -14.59
CA THR A 42 -22.09 52.49 -15.06
C THR A 42 -21.57 52.74 -16.46
N VAL A 43 -22.56 52.79 -17.36
CA VAL A 43 -22.50 53.29 -18.73
C VAL A 43 -22.17 54.78 -18.72
N THR A 44 -21.16 55.21 -19.50
CA THR A 44 -21.19 56.52 -20.18
C THR A 44 -20.39 56.46 -21.47
N ASP A 45 -21.06 56.91 -22.52
CA ASP A 45 -20.66 57.10 -23.91
C ASP A 45 -19.83 58.40 -24.10
N LYS A 46 -18.85 58.35 -25.04
CA LYS A 46 -18.41 59.41 -26.00
C LYS A 46 -16.90 59.39 -26.30
N GLY A 47 -16.56 59.44 -27.60
CA GLY A 47 -15.39 60.16 -28.11
C GLY A 47 -14.44 59.37 -29.02
N GLU A 48 -14.45 59.71 -30.31
CA GLU A 48 -13.64 59.19 -31.42
C GLU A 48 -12.14 59.56 -31.35
N GLY A 49 -11.29 58.79 -32.06
CA GLY A 49 -9.90 59.14 -32.35
C GLY A 49 -9.06 57.96 -32.87
N GLU A 50 -8.66 58.02 -34.14
CA GLU A 50 -7.87 57.05 -34.90
C GLU A 50 -6.47 56.79 -34.31
N GLU A 51 -5.96 55.55 -34.44
CA GLU A 51 -4.66 55.25 -35.08
C GLU A 51 -4.44 53.73 -35.18
N ALA A 52 -3.99 53.29 -36.36
CA ALA A 52 -3.84 51.91 -36.76
C ALA A 52 -2.38 51.43 -36.58
N GLU A 53 -2.17 50.32 -35.86
CA GLU A 53 -0.93 49.52 -35.86
C GLU A 53 -1.23 48.00 -35.64
N PRO A 54 -0.35 47.08 -36.08
CA PRO A 54 -0.73 45.80 -36.70
C PRO A 54 -1.00 44.63 -35.74
N PRO A 55 -1.65 43.54 -36.20
CA PRO A 55 -2.16 42.49 -35.32
C PRO A 55 -1.13 41.38 -35.07
N THR A 56 -0.47 41.41 -33.91
CA THR A 56 0.30 40.25 -33.40
C THR A 56 -0.07 39.90 -31.96
N LYS A 57 -1.36 39.95 -31.62
CA LYS A 57 -1.85 39.25 -30.44
C LYS A 57 -2.17 37.82 -30.84
N ARG A 58 -1.23 36.90 -30.55
CA ARG A 58 -1.50 35.46 -30.41
C ARG A 58 -2.82 35.33 -29.66
N LYS A 59 -3.90 34.95 -30.36
CA LYS A 59 -5.18 34.63 -29.75
C LYS A 59 -4.89 33.57 -28.69
N ARG A 60 -4.97 33.95 -27.41
CA ARG A 60 -5.03 32.99 -26.32
C ARG A 60 -6.28 32.16 -26.58
N LEU A 61 -6.11 30.99 -27.18
CA LEU A 61 -7.19 30.08 -27.59
C LEU A 61 -7.84 29.38 -26.39
N HIS A 62 -7.74 29.96 -25.20
CA HIS A 62 -8.28 29.42 -23.97
C HIS A 62 -9.32 30.41 -23.45
N GLY A 63 -10.55 30.29 -23.95
CA GLY A 63 -11.69 30.57 -23.08
C GLY A 63 -11.58 29.65 -21.84
N PRO A 64 -12.12 30.03 -20.68
CA PRO A 64 -12.08 29.21 -19.48
C PRO A 64 -12.86 27.91 -19.74
N PHE A 65 -12.15 26.85 -20.10
CA PHE A 65 -12.69 25.50 -20.32
C PHE A 65 -13.44 25.01 -19.10
N ALA A 66 -12.97 25.39 -17.90
CA ALA A 66 -13.66 25.12 -16.65
C ALA A 66 -15.05 25.78 -16.61
N GLU A 67 -15.16 27.09 -16.87
CA GLU A 67 -16.46 27.78 -16.89
C GLU A 67 -17.40 27.19 -17.95
N ALA A 68 -16.91 26.89 -19.15
CA ALA A 68 -17.71 26.24 -20.19
C ALA A 68 -18.14 24.80 -19.82
N ALA A 69 -17.35 24.10 -19.01
CA ALA A 69 -17.68 22.76 -18.53
C ALA A 69 -18.68 22.79 -17.36
N PHE A 70 -18.55 23.75 -16.44
CA PHE A 70 -19.49 23.99 -15.35
C PHE A 70 -20.84 24.51 -15.87
N GLN A 71 -20.82 25.39 -16.88
CA GLN A 71 -22.04 25.85 -17.59
C GLN A 71 -22.78 24.71 -18.30
N LYS A 72 -22.09 23.63 -18.67
CA LYS A 72 -22.68 22.40 -19.23
C LYS A 72 -23.13 21.40 -18.16
N GLY A 73 -23.11 21.78 -16.88
CA GLY A 73 -23.60 20.96 -15.77
C GLY A 73 -22.68 19.80 -15.38
N ARG A 74 -21.41 19.77 -15.81
CA ARG A 74 -20.49 18.70 -15.42
C ARG A 74 -19.93 18.94 -14.03
N SER A 75 -19.93 17.91 -13.19
CA SER A 75 -19.34 17.97 -11.86
C SER A 75 -17.81 18.03 -11.94
N ALA A 76 -17.18 18.61 -10.92
CA ALA A 76 -15.72 18.62 -10.81
C ALA A 76 -15.11 17.21 -10.77
N GLU A 77 -15.87 16.23 -10.29
CA GLU A 77 -15.49 14.81 -10.24
C GLU A 77 -15.43 14.18 -11.63
N GLU A 78 -16.42 14.42 -12.49
CA GLU A 78 -16.41 13.93 -13.87
C GLU A 78 -15.28 14.55 -14.70
N LEU A 79 -14.95 15.82 -14.45
CA LEU A 79 -13.81 16.48 -15.09
C LEU A 79 -12.49 15.86 -14.63
N PHE A 80 -12.37 15.54 -13.35
CA PHE A 80 -11.21 14.83 -12.82
C PHE A 80 -11.06 13.44 -13.46
N GLU A 81 -12.14 12.66 -13.57
CA GLU A 81 -12.11 11.34 -14.19
C GLU A 81 -11.68 11.38 -15.66
N ARG A 82 -12.21 12.33 -16.44
CA ARG A 82 -11.86 12.50 -17.84
C ARG A 82 -10.41 12.96 -18.00
N LEU A 83 -9.95 13.89 -17.18
CA LEU A 83 -8.54 14.31 -17.19
C LEU A 83 -7.61 13.17 -16.78
N LEU A 84 -7.99 12.37 -15.79
CA LEU A 84 -7.24 11.19 -15.38
C LEU A 84 -7.20 10.13 -16.50
N ALA A 85 -8.30 9.90 -17.21
CA ALA A 85 -8.36 8.98 -18.34
C ALA A 85 -7.46 9.46 -19.50
N LEU A 86 -7.48 10.76 -19.79
CA LEU A 86 -6.62 11.36 -20.82
C LEU A 86 -5.14 11.30 -20.42
N LEU A 87 -4.80 11.55 -19.15
CA LEU A 87 -3.42 11.43 -18.66
C LEU A 87 -2.92 9.99 -18.64
N LYS A 88 -3.79 9.00 -18.43
CA LYS A 88 -3.45 7.57 -18.57
C LYS A 88 -3.19 7.16 -20.01
N GLN A 89 -3.83 7.82 -20.97
CA GLN A 89 -3.66 7.56 -22.41
C GLN A 89 -2.49 8.34 -23.02
N ALA A 90 -1.98 9.36 -22.32
CA ALA A 90 -0.82 10.11 -22.76
C ALA A 90 0.43 9.21 -22.78
N PRO A 91 1.26 9.26 -23.83
CA PRO A 91 2.45 8.43 -23.92
C PRO A 91 3.42 8.74 -22.77
N GLU A 92 3.80 7.71 -22.03
CA GLU A 92 4.73 7.80 -20.91
C GLU A 92 6.08 8.36 -21.41
N PRO A 93 6.68 9.35 -20.73
CA PRO A 93 8.03 9.82 -21.08
C PRO A 93 9.04 8.69 -20.87
N ASP A 94 9.95 8.38 -21.81
CA ASP A 94 10.91 7.29 -21.61
C ASP A 94 11.68 7.42 -20.27
N PRO A 95 11.85 6.35 -19.48
CA PRO A 95 12.67 6.39 -18.29
C PRO A 95 14.12 6.64 -18.71
N VAL A 96 14.78 7.57 -18.03
CA VAL A 96 16.24 7.78 -18.20
C VAL A 96 16.93 6.55 -17.63
N LYS A 97 17.15 5.53 -18.46
CA LYS A 97 18.35 4.70 -18.28
C LYS A 97 19.51 5.59 -18.71
N ALA A 98 20.29 6.03 -17.74
CA ALA A 98 21.64 6.52 -18.02
C ALA A 98 22.42 5.33 -18.58
N GLN A 99 23.11 5.52 -19.71
CA GLN A 99 23.66 4.48 -20.59
C GLN A 99 22.61 3.94 -21.55
N ASP A 100 22.30 4.72 -22.59
CA ASP A 100 22.81 4.45 -23.93
C ASP A 100 22.27 5.56 -24.85
N ASP A 101 23.18 6.36 -25.39
CA ASP A 101 22.95 7.11 -26.63
C ASP A 101 22.93 6.10 -27.80
N GLU A 102 22.16 5.02 -27.69
CA GLU A 102 21.85 4.18 -28.83
C GLU A 102 20.66 4.82 -29.55
N GLU A 103 20.97 5.26 -30.76
CA GLU A 103 20.07 5.71 -31.80
C GLU A 103 18.80 4.86 -31.84
N VAL A 104 17.73 5.35 -31.20
CA VAL A 104 16.39 4.85 -31.50
C VAL A 104 16.04 5.37 -32.89
N THR A 105 16.46 4.59 -33.88
CA THR A 105 15.99 4.60 -35.27
C THR A 105 14.53 4.18 -35.28
N GLY A 106 13.65 5.12 -34.94
CA GLY A 106 12.22 5.03 -35.17
C GLY A 106 11.78 6.30 -35.87
N GLU A 107 11.49 6.18 -37.17
CA GLU A 107 11.01 7.24 -38.06
C GLU A 107 9.99 8.17 -37.38
N LEU A 108 10.47 9.29 -36.87
CA LEU A 108 9.67 10.44 -36.50
C LEU A 108 10.43 11.65 -37.03
N LEU A 109 10.01 12.09 -38.22
CA LEU A 109 10.47 13.29 -38.89
C LEU A 109 10.41 14.46 -37.89
N LEU A 110 11.56 14.83 -37.29
CA LEU A 110 11.68 15.88 -36.28
C LEU A 110 12.78 16.87 -36.69
N PRO A 111 12.61 18.19 -36.41
CA PRO A 111 13.50 19.23 -36.94
C PRO A 111 14.87 19.26 -36.27
N THR A 112 15.89 19.50 -37.09
CA THR A 112 17.34 19.56 -36.80
C THR A 112 17.82 20.73 -35.92
N SER A 113 16.95 21.49 -35.24
CA SER A 113 17.36 22.75 -34.58
C SER A 113 17.57 22.67 -33.06
N ARG A 114 16.95 21.71 -32.35
CA ARG A 114 17.20 21.50 -30.92
C ARG A 114 17.34 20.00 -30.64
N ALA A 115 18.41 19.62 -29.94
CA ALA A 115 18.70 18.23 -29.62
C ALA A 115 17.47 17.54 -29.02
N LEU A 116 17.16 16.32 -29.47
CA LEU A 116 16.03 15.49 -29.03
C LEU A 116 15.90 15.44 -27.49
N GLY A 117 17.04 15.52 -26.79
CA GLY A 117 17.12 15.59 -25.33
C GLY A 117 16.48 16.83 -24.69
N HIS A 118 16.46 17.99 -25.37
CA HIS A 118 15.78 19.19 -24.87
C HIS A 118 14.26 19.00 -24.84
N TYR A 119 13.68 18.50 -25.94
CA TYR A 119 12.26 18.20 -26.03
C TYR A 119 11.81 17.12 -25.06
N ARG A 120 12.62 16.05 -24.88
CA ARG A 120 12.35 15.00 -23.87
C ARG A 120 12.31 15.57 -22.44
N ARG A 121 13.25 16.45 -22.10
CA ARG A 121 13.28 17.12 -20.78
C ARG A 121 12.09 18.08 -20.59
N GLU A 122 11.70 18.82 -21.63
CA GLU A 122 10.55 19.71 -21.57
C GLU A 122 9.22 18.96 -21.48
N TYR A 123 9.03 17.90 -22.27
CA TYR A 123 7.87 17.02 -22.19
C TYR A 123 7.73 16.42 -20.77
N ARG A 124 8.85 16.01 -20.16
CA ARG A 124 8.88 15.50 -18.79
C ARG A 124 8.47 16.55 -17.74
N LYS A 125 8.88 17.80 -17.93
CA LYS A 125 8.46 18.92 -17.06
C LYS A 125 6.96 19.17 -17.20
N LEU A 126 6.45 19.22 -18.43
CA LEU A 126 5.01 19.40 -18.68
C LEU A 126 4.19 18.24 -18.13
N PHE A 127 4.67 17.01 -18.28
CA PHE A 127 4.05 15.83 -17.71
C PHE A 127 3.96 15.92 -16.18
N GLN A 128 5.06 16.28 -15.52
CA GLN A 128 5.06 16.50 -14.08
C GLN A 128 4.09 17.62 -13.66
N GLU A 129 4.10 18.76 -14.35
CA GLU A 129 3.21 19.88 -14.03
C GLU A 129 1.74 19.51 -14.22
N ALA A 130 1.40 18.81 -15.30
CA ALA A 130 0.03 18.33 -15.54
C ALA A 130 -0.44 17.39 -14.41
N TRP A 131 0.41 16.44 -13.99
CA TRP A 131 0.11 15.55 -12.87
C TRP A 131 -0.02 16.30 -11.54
N LEU A 132 0.88 17.22 -11.23
CA LEU A 132 0.80 18.01 -10.00
C LEU A 132 -0.46 18.89 -9.96
N LYS A 133 -0.87 19.44 -11.11
CA LYS A 133 -2.12 20.22 -11.22
C LYS A 133 -3.35 19.34 -11.06
N LEU A 134 -3.36 18.14 -11.64
CA LEU A 134 -4.42 17.16 -11.44
C LEU A 134 -4.52 16.74 -9.96
N LEU A 135 -3.39 16.41 -9.33
CA LEU A 135 -3.34 16.01 -7.92
C LEU A 135 -3.63 17.15 -6.94
N GLY A 136 -3.48 18.40 -7.40
CA GLY A 136 -3.89 19.59 -6.67
C GLY A 136 -5.41 19.84 -6.67
N LEU A 137 -6.19 19.10 -7.47
CA LEU A 137 -7.64 19.09 -7.42
C LEU A 137 -8.13 18.26 -6.21
N ARG A 138 -9.34 18.52 -5.71
CA ARG A 138 -9.95 17.66 -4.68
C ARG A 138 -10.22 16.28 -5.28
N VAL A 139 -9.33 15.32 -5.00
CA VAL A 139 -9.45 13.95 -5.50
C VAL A 139 -10.54 13.22 -4.70
N PRO A 140 -11.56 12.63 -5.37
CA PRO A 140 -12.54 11.79 -4.69
C PRO A 140 -11.87 10.55 -4.08
N LEU A 141 -12.24 10.19 -2.85
CA LEU A 141 -11.63 9.06 -2.10
C LEU A 141 -11.68 7.73 -2.86
N LEU A 142 -12.74 7.52 -3.67
CA LEU A 142 -12.90 6.34 -4.54
C LEU A 142 -11.75 6.22 -5.56
N HIS A 143 -11.31 7.35 -6.13
CA HIS A 143 -10.25 7.41 -7.12
C HIS A 143 -8.85 7.49 -6.51
N CYS A 144 -8.74 8.02 -5.29
CA CYS A 144 -7.47 8.08 -4.55
C CYS A 144 -6.79 6.71 -4.45
N SER A 145 -7.53 5.66 -4.12
CA SER A 145 -6.95 4.31 -3.96
C SER A 145 -6.34 3.78 -5.26
N ALA A 146 -7.05 3.94 -6.39
CA ALA A 146 -6.53 3.56 -7.70
C ALA A 146 -5.33 4.41 -8.10
N LEU A 147 -5.41 5.72 -7.88
CA LEU A 147 -4.36 6.66 -8.22
C LEU A 147 -3.07 6.37 -7.43
N LEU A 148 -3.16 6.17 -6.11
CA LEU A 148 -2.01 5.84 -5.26
C LEU A 148 -1.35 4.49 -5.62
N GLN A 149 -2.07 3.60 -6.31
CA GLN A 149 -1.49 2.35 -6.81
C GLN A 149 -0.71 2.56 -8.10
N LEU A 150 -1.18 3.46 -8.95
CA LEU A 150 -0.57 3.75 -10.26
C LEU A 150 0.64 4.68 -10.12
N LEU A 151 0.61 5.62 -9.18
CA LEU A 151 1.67 6.62 -9.03
C LEU A 151 3.08 5.99 -8.86
N PRO A 152 3.32 5.00 -7.98
CA PRO A 152 4.64 4.41 -7.81
C PRO A 152 5.16 3.67 -9.04
N THR A 153 4.28 3.04 -9.81
CA THR A 153 4.66 2.16 -10.93
C THR A 153 4.77 2.88 -12.25
N GLN A 154 3.88 3.83 -12.54
CA GLN A 154 3.70 4.43 -13.86
C GLN A 154 3.98 5.94 -13.91
N VAL A 155 4.05 6.63 -12.77
CA VAL A 155 4.19 8.10 -12.77
C VAL A 155 5.55 8.50 -12.20
N ILE A 156 5.88 8.03 -10.99
CA ILE A 156 7.11 8.38 -10.28
C ILE A 156 8.39 8.20 -11.11
N PRO A 157 8.60 7.08 -11.86
CA PRO A 157 9.82 6.89 -12.66
C PRO A 157 10.00 7.93 -13.77
N HIS A 158 8.91 8.56 -14.19
CA HIS A 158 8.87 9.47 -15.33
C HIS A 158 8.82 10.94 -14.92
N LEU A 159 8.78 11.26 -13.63
CA LEU A 159 8.80 12.65 -13.15
C LEU A 159 10.21 13.23 -13.17
N SER A 160 10.31 14.55 -13.38
CA SER A 160 11.60 15.26 -13.31
C SER A 160 12.03 15.50 -11.85
N ARG A 161 11.06 15.82 -10.97
CA ARG A 161 11.24 15.98 -9.52
C ARG A 161 10.15 15.21 -8.76
N PRO A 162 10.36 13.92 -8.47
CA PRO A 162 9.36 13.07 -7.81
C PRO A 162 9.10 13.46 -6.35
N LEU A 163 10.03 14.17 -5.69
CA LEU A 163 9.89 14.62 -4.30
C LEU A 163 8.69 15.55 -4.08
N LEU A 164 8.20 16.26 -5.11
CA LEU A 164 7.02 17.12 -5.00
C LEU A 164 5.73 16.36 -4.69
N LEU A 165 5.72 15.03 -4.87
CA LEU A 165 4.59 14.19 -4.49
C LEU A 165 4.53 13.88 -2.99
N SER A 166 5.58 14.18 -2.21
CA SER A 166 5.63 13.87 -0.78
C SER A 166 4.46 14.48 0.00
N ASP A 167 4.17 15.76 -0.22
CA ASP A 167 3.05 16.47 0.41
C ASP A 167 1.70 15.83 0.05
N PHE A 168 1.52 15.42 -1.21
CA PHE A 168 0.31 14.69 -1.62
C PHE A 168 0.17 13.36 -0.87
N TYR A 169 1.25 12.59 -0.75
CA TYR A 169 1.22 11.33 -0.01
C TYR A 169 0.99 11.53 1.49
N LEU A 170 1.58 12.56 2.10
CA LEU A 170 1.34 12.89 3.51
C LEU A 170 -0.12 13.29 3.76
N ARG A 171 -0.70 14.13 2.90
CA ARG A 171 -2.14 14.47 2.98
C ARG A 171 -3.02 13.25 2.78
N ALA A 172 -2.68 12.37 1.83
CA ALA A 172 -3.40 11.12 1.61
C ALA A 172 -3.29 10.17 2.81
N PHE A 173 -2.15 10.15 3.51
CA PHE A 173 -1.98 9.39 4.74
C PHE A 173 -2.91 9.89 5.85
N HIS A 174 -3.06 11.20 6.01
CA HIS A 174 -3.92 11.83 7.02
C HIS A 174 -5.41 11.93 6.63
N ALA A 175 -5.82 11.38 5.48
CA ALA A 175 -7.21 11.42 4.99
C ALA A 175 -8.20 10.53 5.77
N GLY A 176 -7.78 9.90 6.88
CA GLY A 176 -8.64 9.13 7.80
C GLY A 176 -9.06 7.74 7.32
N SER A 177 -8.77 7.37 6.07
CA SER A 177 -9.08 6.03 5.52
C SER A 177 -7.89 5.10 5.59
N LEU A 178 -7.98 4.03 6.38
CA LEU A 178 -6.86 3.10 6.62
C LEU A 178 -6.28 2.49 5.33
N GLU A 179 -7.12 2.14 4.36
CA GLU A 179 -6.67 1.63 3.06
C GLU A 179 -5.83 2.64 2.28
N ILE A 180 -6.24 3.90 2.30
CA ILE A 180 -5.54 5.01 1.63
C ILE A 180 -4.22 5.29 2.35
N SER A 181 -4.21 5.31 3.69
CA SER A 181 -3.00 5.51 4.49
C SER A 181 -1.94 4.44 4.22
N VAL A 182 -2.36 3.17 4.12
CA VAL A 182 -1.46 2.05 3.75
C VAL A 182 -0.86 2.23 2.36
N LEU A 183 -1.68 2.63 1.38
CA LEU A 183 -1.22 2.86 0.01
C LEU A 183 -0.28 4.06 -0.07
N ALA A 184 -0.61 5.14 0.63
CA ALA A 184 0.21 6.34 0.69
C ALA A 184 1.58 6.07 1.31
N LEU A 185 1.64 5.26 2.37
CA LEU A 185 2.89 4.85 2.99
C LEU A 185 3.81 4.10 2.02
N SER A 186 3.24 3.37 1.05
CA SER A 186 4.03 2.71 0.00
C SER A 186 4.68 3.66 -0.99
N GLY A 187 4.01 4.76 -1.32
CA GLY A 187 4.62 5.84 -2.09
C GLY A 187 5.71 6.56 -1.30
N LEU A 188 5.47 6.84 0.00
CA LEU A 188 6.45 7.50 0.87
C LEU A 188 7.71 6.67 1.04
N LEU A 189 7.61 5.36 1.26
CA LEU A 189 8.76 4.48 1.37
C LEU A 189 9.58 4.46 0.06
N LEU A 190 8.92 4.49 -1.10
CA LEU A 190 9.60 4.57 -2.39
C LEU A 190 10.36 5.90 -2.53
N LEU A 191 9.73 7.02 -2.16
CA LEU A 191 10.38 8.35 -2.18
C LEU A 191 11.57 8.41 -1.23
N LEU A 192 11.44 7.84 -0.03
CA LEU A 192 12.50 7.76 0.97
C LEU A 192 13.69 6.92 0.48
N THR A 193 13.43 5.75 -0.09
CA THR A 193 14.50 4.78 -0.47
C THR A 193 15.16 5.06 -1.81
N ARG A 194 14.41 5.53 -2.82
CA ARG A 194 14.91 5.70 -4.20
C ARG A 194 15.28 7.13 -4.54
N TYR A 195 14.60 8.12 -3.95
CA TYR A 195 14.73 9.52 -4.34
C TYR A 195 15.30 10.41 -3.23
N GLY A 196 15.66 9.84 -2.09
CA GLY A 196 16.29 10.56 -0.98
C GLY A 196 15.37 11.64 -0.40
N LEU A 197 14.15 11.26 0.01
CA LEU A 197 13.26 12.17 0.72
C LEU A 197 13.88 12.53 2.09
N GLY A 198 14.60 13.66 2.14
CA GLY A 198 15.37 14.14 3.29
C GLY A 198 16.84 14.28 2.92
N ASP A 199 17.40 15.47 3.06
CA ASP A 199 18.86 15.68 3.03
C ASP A 199 19.49 14.90 4.20
N PRO A 200 20.77 14.47 4.15
CA PRO A 200 21.36 13.57 5.15
C PRO A 200 21.14 13.95 6.64
N GLU A 201 21.00 15.24 6.95
CA GLU A 201 20.67 15.73 8.30
C GLU A 201 19.16 15.63 8.62
N THR A 202 18.29 15.96 7.66
CA THR A 202 16.81 15.91 7.79
C THR A 202 16.23 14.52 7.52
N LEU A 203 17.02 13.61 6.97
CA LEU A 203 16.65 12.22 6.69
C LEU A 203 16.40 11.47 7.99
N SER A 204 17.14 11.76 9.07
CA SER A 204 16.88 11.16 10.39
C SER A 204 15.50 11.54 10.96
N ALA A 205 15.11 12.82 10.83
CA ALA A 205 13.81 13.31 11.26
C ALA A 205 12.69 12.75 10.36
N SER A 206 12.88 12.77 9.05
CA SER A 206 11.93 12.24 8.06
C SER A 206 11.73 10.73 8.21
N CYS A 207 12.80 9.97 8.48
CA CYS A 207 12.73 8.55 8.82
C CYS A 207 11.98 8.33 10.14
N GLY A 208 12.25 9.16 11.16
CA GLY A 208 11.55 9.09 12.44
C GLY A 208 10.03 9.27 12.28
N GLU A 209 9.61 10.26 11.51
CA GLU A 209 8.20 10.50 11.18
C GLU A 209 7.59 9.34 10.39
N PHE A 210 8.30 8.83 9.37
CA PHE A 210 7.86 7.65 8.62
C PHE A 210 7.65 6.43 9.52
N TYR A 211 8.59 6.15 10.43
CA TYR A 211 8.45 5.03 11.36
C TYR A 211 7.35 5.28 12.38
N SER A 212 7.12 6.52 12.83
CA SER A 212 5.98 6.86 13.66
C SER A 212 4.64 6.57 12.95
N GLN A 213 4.55 6.95 11.67
CA GLN A 213 3.39 6.66 10.81
C GLN A 213 3.22 5.15 10.56
N LEU A 214 4.31 4.41 10.33
CA LEU A 214 4.25 2.95 10.20
C LEU A 214 3.80 2.29 11.51
N TYR A 215 4.29 2.78 12.65
CA TYR A 215 3.93 2.28 13.97
C TYR A 215 2.45 2.52 14.29
N SER A 216 1.90 3.66 13.90
CA SER A 216 0.47 3.96 14.07
C SER A 216 -0.42 3.07 13.21
N LEU A 217 0.04 2.62 12.04
CA LEU A 217 -0.67 1.67 11.18
C LEU A 217 -0.57 0.21 11.62
N LEU A 218 0.34 -0.16 12.52
CA LEU A 218 0.43 -1.52 13.06
C LEU A 218 -0.66 -1.78 14.10
N ARG A 219 -1.90 -1.93 13.63
CA ARG A 219 -3.09 -2.22 14.43
C ARG A 219 -3.82 -3.45 13.87
N PRO A 220 -4.61 -4.18 14.69
CA PRO A 220 -5.38 -5.33 14.21
C PRO A 220 -6.32 -4.98 13.04
N ALA A 221 -6.86 -3.76 13.00
CA ALA A 221 -7.70 -3.28 11.91
C ALA A 221 -7.00 -3.34 10.54
N THR A 222 -5.71 -3.06 10.47
CA THR A 222 -4.93 -3.03 9.21
C THR A 222 -4.79 -4.42 8.60
N PHE A 223 -4.72 -5.45 9.43
CA PHE A 223 -4.61 -6.84 8.98
C PHE A 223 -5.97 -7.44 8.55
N ARG A 224 -7.08 -6.75 8.79
CA ARG A 224 -8.41 -7.11 8.27
C ARG A 224 -8.69 -6.56 6.86
N LEU A 225 -7.82 -5.69 6.35
CA LEU A 225 -7.97 -5.11 5.02
C LEU A 225 -7.81 -6.17 3.92
N LYS A 226 -8.59 -6.03 2.83
CA LYS A 226 -8.51 -6.93 1.66
C LYS A 226 -7.11 -7.02 1.08
N ARG A 227 -6.34 -5.93 1.14
CA ARG A 227 -5.00 -5.81 0.56
C ARG A 227 -3.86 -5.89 1.59
N ARG A 228 -4.07 -6.63 2.69
CA ARG A 228 -3.09 -6.79 3.78
C ARG A 228 -1.70 -7.26 3.32
N ALA A 229 -1.62 -8.12 2.30
CA ALA A 229 -0.34 -8.66 1.81
C ALA A 229 0.60 -7.56 1.29
N ARG A 230 0.05 -6.50 0.68
CA ARG A 230 0.84 -5.35 0.19
C ARG A 230 1.42 -4.55 1.36
N PHE A 231 0.61 -4.31 2.40
CA PHE A 231 1.07 -3.68 3.63
C PHE A 231 2.15 -4.51 4.32
N GLN A 232 1.94 -5.83 4.43
CA GLN A 232 2.89 -6.74 5.04
C GLN A 232 4.23 -6.73 4.31
N ARG A 233 4.25 -6.79 2.97
CA ARG A 233 5.50 -6.66 2.19
C ARG A 233 6.18 -5.31 2.43
N LEU A 234 5.42 -4.22 2.48
CA LEU A 234 5.95 -2.89 2.79
C LEU A 234 6.57 -2.83 4.19
N ALA A 235 5.85 -3.31 5.20
CA ALA A 235 6.31 -3.28 6.58
C ALA A 235 7.55 -4.15 6.78
N ALA A 236 7.59 -5.34 6.16
CA ALA A 236 8.78 -6.18 6.15
C ALA A 236 9.96 -5.46 5.47
N ALA A 237 9.78 -4.88 4.29
CA ALA A 237 10.84 -4.13 3.61
C ALA A 237 11.36 -2.96 4.46
N ALA A 238 10.46 -2.15 5.04
CA ALA A 238 10.83 -0.99 5.87
C ALA A 238 11.58 -1.39 7.16
N LEU A 239 11.14 -2.45 7.83
CA LEU A 239 11.71 -2.89 9.11
C LEU A 239 12.98 -3.74 8.95
N THR A 240 13.16 -4.38 7.80
CA THR A 240 14.42 -5.07 7.46
C THR A 240 15.45 -4.15 6.81
N SER A 241 15.07 -2.94 6.41
CA SER A 241 15.98 -1.96 5.82
C SER A 241 16.99 -1.45 6.85
N GLY A 242 18.19 -1.08 6.40
CA GLY A 242 19.24 -0.49 7.25
C GLY A 242 18.92 0.92 7.75
N LEU A 243 17.76 1.48 7.37
CA LEU A 243 17.30 2.81 7.79
C LEU A 243 16.62 2.79 9.17
N LEU A 244 16.34 1.61 9.73
CA LEU A 244 15.67 1.47 11.03
C LEU A 244 16.66 1.79 12.18
N PRO A 245 16.41 2.82 13.00
CA PRO A 245 17.17 3.06 14.22
C PRO A 245 16.99 1.88 15.19
N GLY A 246 18.09 1.37 15.74
CA GLY A 246 18.08 0.20 16.62
C GLY A 246 17.16 0.34 17.85
N GLY A 247 17.04 1.57 18.39
CA GLY A 247 16.14 1.86 19.50
C GLY A 247 14.65 1.65 19.19
N PHE A 248 14.23 1.71 17.92
CA PHE A 248 12.84 1.48 17.52
C PHE A 248 12.53 -0.02 17.35
N ALA A 249 13.53 -0.85 17.08
CA ALA A 249 13.33 -2.27 16.79
C ALA A 249 12.61 -3.01 17.92
N ALA A 250 12.96 -2.71 19.18
CA ALA A 250 12.33 -3.29 20.36
C ALA A 250 10.83 -2.94 20.45
N ALA A 251 10.48 -1.67 20.20
CA ALA A 251 9.09 -1.21 20.20
C ALA A 251 8.25 -1.84 19.09
N PHE A 252 8.83 -1.96 17.89
CA PHE A 252 8.18 -2.65 16.77
C PHE A 252 7.99 -4.14 17.05
N ALA A 253 9.00 -4.83 17.58
CA ALA A 253 8.90 -6.25 17.91
C ALA A 253 7.80 -6.52 18.96
N LYS A 254 7.77 -5.72 20.03
CA LYS A 254 6.73 -5.78 21.07
C LYS A 254 5.33 -5.51 20.50
N LYS A 255 5.16 -4.47 19.68
CA LYS A 255 3.87 -4.16 19.05
C LYS A 255 3.42 -5.25 18.09
N CYS A 256 4.32 -5.81 17.28
CA CYS A 256 4.01 -6.93 16.39
C CYS A 256 3.44 -8.13 17.16
N LEU A 257 4.03 -8.47 18.30
CA LEU A 257 3.58 -9.58 19.13
C LEU A 257 2.25 -9.29 19.83
N ARG A 258 2.04 -8.06 20.33
CA ARG A 258 0.75 -7.61 20.86
C ARG A 258 -0.37 -7.71 19.81
N VAL A 259 -0.10 -7.23 18.60
CA VAL A 259 -1.05 -7.32 17.48
C VAL A 259 -1.29 -8.78 17.07
N ALA A 260 -0.26 -9.64 17.13
CA ALA A 260 -0.40 -11.05 16.78
C ALA A 260 -1.41 -11.77 17.69
N ILE A 261 -1.46 -11.45 18.99
CA ILE A 261 -2.44 -12.04 19.91
C ILE A 261 -3.86 -11.55 19.66
N ALA A 262 -4.01 -10.29 19.23
CA ALA A 262 -5.32 -9.70 18.97
C ALA A 262 -5.94 -10.15 17.63
N LEU A 263 -5.19 -10.86 16.78
CA LEU A 263 -5.64 -11.29 15.46
C LEU A 263 -6.16 -12.74 15.47
N PRO A 264 -7.27 -13.02 14.78
CA PRO A 264 -7.74 -14.39 14.58
C PRO A 264 -7.09 -15.09 13.37
N GLU A 265 -6.55 -14.31 12.43
CA GLU A 265 -6.07 -14.80 11.13
C GLU A 265 -4.68 -15.45 11.23
N PRO A 266 -4.54 -16.76 10.98
CA PRO A 266 -3.31 -17.50 11.23
C PRO A 266 -2.11 -17.02 10.39
N GLY A 267 -2.32 -16.69 9.13
CA GLY A 267 -1.26 -16.18 8.26
C GLY A 267 -0.68 -14.86 8.77
N SER A 268 -1.52 -13.95 9.26
CA SER A 268 -1.05 -12.70 9.86
C SER A 268 -0.27 -12.94 11.16
N ILE A 269 -0.72 -13.87 12.01
CA ILE A 269 -0.03 -14.23 13.27
C ILE A 269 1.36 -14.78 12.96
N LEU A 270 1.46 -15.75 12.04
CA LEU A 270 2.73 -16.36 11.64
C LEU A 270 3.67 -15.34 10.98
N TRP A 271 3.12 -14.45 10.14
CA TRP A 271 3.87 -13.34 9.55
C TRP A 271 4.43 -12.39 10.62
N LEU A 272 3.61 -11.94 11.57
CA LEU A 272 4.03 -11.05 12.66
C LEU A 272 5.08 -11.71 13.56
N LEU A 273 4.91 -12.99 13.90
CA LEU A 273 5.89 -13.77 14.66
C LEU A 273 7.23 -13.87 13.92
N SER A 274 7.19 -14.19 12.62
CA SER A 274 8.41 -14.28 11.80
C SER A 274 9.14 -12.95 11.66
N LEU A 275 8.38 -11.85 11.54
CA LEU A 275 8.93 -10.51 11.47
C LEU A 275 9.55 -10.08 12.80
N ALA A 276 8.86 -10.29 13.93
CA ALA A 276 9.37 -10.00 15.26
C ALA A 276 10.64 -10.81 15.56
N TYR A 277 10.64 -12.10 15.20
CA TYR A 277 11.82 -12.96 15.27
C TYR A 277 12.98 -12.36 14.45
N GLY A 278 12.76 -12.00 13.19
CA GLY A 278 13.80 -11.40 12.35
C GLY A 278 14.35 -10.06 12.87
N LEU A 279 13.50 -9.24 13.49
CA LEU A 279 13.90 -7.96 14.10
C LEU A 279 14.77 -8.16 15.34
N ILE A 280 14.35 -9.05 16.26
CA ILE A 280 15.09 -9.33 17.49
C ILE A 280 16.44 -9.98 17.16
N GLN A 281 16.50 -10.82 16.11
CA GLN A 281 17.73 -11.51 15.70
C GLN A 281 18.76 -10.54 15.12
N ARG A 282 18.32 -9.55 14.34
CA ARG A 282 19.20 -8.52 13.78
C ARG A 282 19.66 -7.51 14.83
N ASN A 283 18.77 -7.08 15.71
CA ASN A 283 19.02 -6.00 16.68
C ASN A 283 19.20 -6.54 18.11
N HIS A 284 20.04 -7.58 18.28
CA HIS A 284 20.18 -8.26 19.57
C HIS A 284 20.55 -7.33 20.74
N SER A 285 21.43 -6.34 20.51
CA SER A 285 21.88 -5.39 21.54
C SER A 285 20.73 -4.57 22.13
N HIS A 286 19.71 -4.25 21.33
CA HIS A 286 18.56 -3.45 21.74
C HIS A 286 17.33 -4.28 22.10
N CYS A 287 17.34 -5.60 21.89
CA CYS A 287 16.17 -6.45 22.11
C CYS A 287 16.43 -7.60 23.10
N SER A 288 17.67 -7.87 23.52
CA SER A 288 18.00 -8.99 24.42
C SER A 288 17.24 -8.91 25.75
N PHE A 289 17.15 -7.71 26.34
CA PHE A 289 16.49 -7.48 27.63
C PHE A 289 14.99 -7.84 27.63
N LEU A 290 14.36 -7.89 26.45
CA LEU A 290 12.95 -8.25 26.30
C LEU A 290 12.68 -9.73 26.50
N LEU A 291 13.69 -10.57 26.24
CA LEU A 291 13.61 -12.04 26.34
C LEU A 291 14.10 -12.53 27.70
N HIS A 292 15.22 -11.99 28.18
CA HIS A 292 15.81 -12.39 29.44
C HIS A 292 16.30 -11.16 30.22
N ARG A 293 15.96 -11.10 31.50
CA ARG A 293 16.37 -10.03 32.41
C ARG A 293 16.99 -10.68 33.64
N GLU A 294 18.29 -10.45 33.82
CA GLU A 294 19.08 -11.06 34.91
C GLU A 294 18.82 -10.37 36.26
N GLU A 295 18.61 -9.06 36.25
CA GLU A 295 18.33 -8.27 37.45
C GLU A 295 16.82 -8.30 37.76
N PHE A 296 16.46 -9.17 38.70
CA PHE A 296 15.14 -9.21 39.36
C PHE A 296 15.13 -8.44 40.68
N GLU A 297 16.08 -7.52 40.88
CA GLU A 297 16.23 -6.79 42.14
C GLU A 297 15.34 -5.54 42.15
N GLY A 298 14.19 -5.64 42.82
CA GLY A 298 13.51 -4.48 43.42
C GLY A 298 12.25 -3.92 42.73
N VAL A 299 11.67 -4.57 41.72
CA VAL A 299 10.41 -4.06 41.11
C VAL A 299 9.19 -4.80 41.69
N SER A 300 8.63 -4.24 42.74
CA SER A 300 7.36 -4.59 43.38
C SER A 300 6.11 -4.44 42.48
N ASN A 301 6.28 -4.18 41.18
CA ASN A 301 5.20 -3.91 40.21
C ASN A 301 5.27 -4.80 38.96
N LEU A 302 5.41 -6.12 39.13
CA LEU A 302 5.12 -7.11 38.07
C LEU A 302 3.62 -7.16 37.69
N ALA A 303 2.77 -6.44 38.43
CA ALA A 303 1.33 -6.49 38.29
C ALA A 303 0.81 -5.87 36.97
N LYS A 304 1.58 -5.00 36.30
CA LYS A 304 1.11 -4.32 35.09
C LYS A 304 2.24 -4.04 34.09
N ASP A 305 2.05 -4.51 32.85
CA ASP A 305 2.91 -4.12 31.73
C ASP A 305 2.76 -2.62 31.47
N THR A 306 3.88 -1.90 31.42
CA THR A 306 3.95 -0.45 31.15
C THR A 306 3.73 -0.11 29.69
N PHE A 307 3.78 -1.11 28.81
CA PHE A 307 3.64 -0.93 27.36
C PHE A 307 2.19 -0.66 26.96
N ASP A 308 1.93 0.51 26.39
CA ASP A 308 0.66 0.83 25.75
C ASP A 308 0.73 0.61 24.23
N SER A 309 -0.28 -0.07 23.67
CA SER A 309 -0.33 -0.39 22.25
C SER A 309 -0.73 0.80 21.38
N GLU A 310 -1.44 1.78 21.96
CA GLU A 310 -1.96 2.97 21.27
C GLU A 310 -1.02 4.18 21.38
N ALA A 311 0.04 4.10 22.18
CA ALA A 311 1.02 5.17 22.34
C ALA A 311 1.80 5.46 21.06
N ASP A 312 2.38 6.66 20.98
CA ASP A 312 3.28 7.05 19.90
C ASP A 312 4.63 6.32 19.98
N LEU A 313 5.34 6.21 18.86
CA LEU A 313 6.60 5.48 18.78
C LEU A 313 7.64 5.97 19.81
N THR A 314 7.74 7.28 20.05
CA THR A 314 8.69 7.87 21.00
C THR A 314 8.36 7.57 22.47
N GLN A 315 7.09 7.36 22.78
CA GLN A 315 6.65 6.96 24.11
C GLN A 315 6.82 5.45 24.28
N ALA A 316 6.45 4.69 23.25
CA ALA A 316 6.61 3.25 23.21
C ALA A 316 8.07 2.84 23.45
N THR A 317 9.05 3.50 22.83
CA THR A 317 10.48 3.16 23.01
C THR A 317 10.94 3.29 24.47
N LYS A 318 10.43 4.29 25.20
CA LYS A 318 10.71 4.46 26.64
C LYS A 318 10.03 3.39 27.48
N GLN A 319 8.76 3.09 27.18
CA GLN A 319 7.97 2.08 27.90
C GLN A 319 8.48 0.64 27.67
N VAL A 320 9.04 0.37 26.50
CA VAL A 320 9.49 -0.98 26.13
C VAL A 320 10.63 -1.44 27.03
N ALA A 321 11.51 -0.53 27.48
CA ALA A 321 12.64 -0.82 28.37
C ALA A 321 12.22 -1.45 29.72
N SER A 322 11.02 -1.16 30.19
CA SER A 322 10.43 -1.76 31.40
C SER A 322 9.51 -2.95 31.13
N SER A 323 9.25 -3.29 29.86
CA SER A 323 8.38 -4.41 29.46
C SER A 323 9.17 -5.68 29.11
N SER A 324 8.51 -6.84 29.06
CA SER A 324 9.06 -8.10 28.54
C SER A 324 8.08 -8.82 27.60
N LEU A 325 8.50 -9.87 26.88
CA LEU A 325 7.69 -10.52 25.83
C LEU A 325 6.78 -11.66 26.32
N TRP A 326 5.88 -11.39 27.26
CA TRP A 326 4.88 -12.36 27.71
C TRP A 326 3.96 -12.87 26.59
N GLU A 327 3.84 -12.11 25.51
CA GLU A 327 3.04 -12.45 24.34
C GLU A 327 3.50 -13.74 23.67
N VAL A 328 4.82 -13.97 23.63
CA VAL A 328 5.40 -15.20 23.05
C VAL A 328 4.97 -16.42 23.87
N GLN A 329 4.93 -16.29 25.20
CA GLN A 329 4.50 -17.35 26.10
C GLN A 329 3.03 -17.72 25.87
N LEU A 330 2.18 -16.75 25.56
CA LEU A 330 0.78 -17.00 25.22
C LEU A 330 0.66 -17.71 23.87
N LEU A 331 1.45 -17.29 22.87
CA LEU A 331 1.49 -17.90 21.54
C LEU A 331 2.06 -19.34 21.55
N PHE A 332 2.83 -19.75 22.57
CA PHE A 332 3.21 -21.16 22.75
C PHE A 332 2.00 -22.09 22.90
N ARG A 333 0.93 -21.62 23.55
CA ARG A 333 -0.29 -22.41 23.81
C ARG A 333 -1.39 -22.13 22.78
N HIS A 334 -1.03 -21.56 21.64
CA HIS A 334 -1.99 -21.25 20.59
C HIS A 334 -2.62 -22.53 20.01
N HIS A 335 -3.92 -22.46 19.70
CA HIS A 335 -4.71 -23.60 19.20
C HIS A 335 -4.15 -24.21 17.90
N LEU A 336 -3.54 -23.38 17.04
CA LEU A 336 -2.87 -23.84 15.83
C LEU A 336 -1.43 -24.31 16.11
N PRO A 337 -1.08 -25.56 15.77
CA PRO A 337 0.25 -26.11 16.04
C PRO A 337 1.36 -25.39 15.25
N ALA A 338 1.07 -24.87 14.06
CA ALA A 338 2.03 -24.07 13.27
C ALA A 338 2.49 -22.82 14.02
N VAL A 339 1.58 -22.14 14.72
CA VAL A 339 1.90 -20.94 15.53
C VAL A 339 2.73 -21.35 16.75
N SER A 340 2.31 -22.38 17.47
CA SER A 340 3.04 -22.89 18.65
C SER A 340 4.47 -23.31 18.30
N THR A 341 4.66 -24.01 17.18
CA THR A 341 5.99 -24.46 16.71
C THR A 341 6.90 -23.31 16.29
N LEU A 342 6.38 -22.26 15.64
CA LEU A 342 7.16 -21.05 15.36
C LEU A 342 7.48 -20.28 16.64
N ALA A 343 6.51 -20.12 17.55
CA ALA A 343 6.74 -19.45 18.82
C ALA A 343 7.88 -20.15 19.57
N LYS A 344 7.90 -21.50 19.63
CA LYS A 344 8.97 -22.29 20.29
C LYS A 344 10.39 -22.03 19.77
N LEU A 345 10.55 -21.35 18.63
CA LEU A 345 11.88 -20.91 18.17
C LEU A 345 12.49 -19.83 19.07
N PHE A 346 11.68 -19.06 19.82
CA PHE A 346 12.16 -18.05 20.76
C PHE A 346 12.81 -18.64 22.02
N GLU A 347 12.50 -19.89 22.38
CA GLU A 347 13.11 -20.59 23.53
C GLU A 347 14.47 -21.21 23.19
N ARG A 348 14.71 -21.48 21.90
CA ARG A 348 15.98 -22.04 21.41
C ARG A 348 17.08 -20.98 21.42
N PRO A 349 18.38 -21.36 21.42
CA PRO A 349 19.47 -20.40 21.35
C PRO A 349 19.39 -19.57 20.06
N PHE A 350 18.85 -18.37 20.21
CA PHE A 350 18.32 -17.54 19.14
C PHE A 350 19.40 -16.69 18.44
N PHE A 351 20.45 -16.31 19.16
CA PHE A 351 21.50 -15.42 18.67
C PHE A 351 22.67 -16.13 17.97
N LYS A 352 22.63 -17.47 17.87
CA LYS A 352 23.68 -18.22 17.17
C LYS A 352 23.56 -18.03 15.65
N PRO A 353 24.66 -17.96 14.88
CA PRO A 353 24.60 -17.83 13.41
C PRO A 353 23.95 -19.03 12.72
N THR A 354 23.87 -20.18 13.41
CA THR A 354 23.16 -21.40 12.99
C THR A 354 21.65 -21.34 13.22
N SER A 355 21.14 -20.28 13.85
CA SER A 355 19.70 -20.11 14.07
C SER A 355 18.95 -19.96 12.75
N ARG A 356 17.72 -20.47 12.73
CA ARG A 356 16.88 -20.49 11.53
C ARG A 356 16.52 -19.06 11.13
N LYS A 357 16.88 -18.65 9.91
CA LYS A 357 16.36 -17.43 9.31
C LYS A 357 14.93 -17.70 8.82
N LEU A 358 14.01 -16.82 9.19
CA LEU A 358 12.62 -16.90 8.79
C LEU A 358 12.35 -15.83 7.74
N ASP A 359 11.81 -16.26 6.60
CA ASP A 359 11.34 -15.35 5.57
C ASP A 359 9.85 -15.09 5.79
N PRO A 360 9.45 -13.83 6.08
CA PRO A 360 8.06 -13.52 6.39
C PRO A 360 7.15 -13.72 5.17
N GLU A 361 7.67 -13.67 3.94
CA GLU A 361 6.89 -13.80 2.71
C GLU A 361 6.15 -15.13 2.57
N ILE A 362 6.70 -16.21 3.15
CA ILE A 362 6.13 -17.56 3.10
C ILE A 362 4.74 -17.61 3.78
N PHE A 363 4.47 -16.69 4.70
CA PHE A 363 3.25 -16.67 5.50
C PHE A 363 2.15 -15.78 4.92
N LEU A 364 2.43 -14.98 3.88
CA LEU A 364 1.48 -14.02 3.29
C LEU A 364 0.25 -14.70 2.69
N ASP A 365 0.46 -15.85 2.05
CA ASP A 365 -0.59 -16.57 1.32
C ASP A 365 -1.37 -17.56 2.19
N GLN A 366 -1.09 -17.59 3.50
CA GLN A 366 -1.74 -18.50 4.42
C GLN A 366 -3.08 -17.93 4.87
N SER A 367 -4.15 -18.61 4.47
CA SER A 367 -5.51 -18.35 4.93
C SER A 367 -5.97 -19.45 5.88
N VAL A 368 -7.04 -19.18 6.63
CA VAL A 368 -7.70 -20.20 7.47
C VAL A 368 -8.08 -21.43 6.63
N ALA A 369 -8.61 -21.22 5.41
CA ALA A 369 -8.98 -22.30 4.50
C ALA A 369 -7.78 -23.19 4.13
N LYS A 370 -6.65 -22.58 3.75
CA LYS A 370 -5.43 -23.36 3.44
C LYS A 370 -4.88 -24.07 4.66
N ALA A 371 -4.89 -23.43 5.83
CA ALA A 371 -4.45 -24.06 7.07
C ALA A 371 -5.33 -25.27 7.43
N TYR A 372 -6.64 -25.16 7.19
CA TYR A 372 -7.59 -26.25 7.38
C TYR A 372 -7.37 -27.40 6.39
N GLU A 373 -7.20 -27.11 5.10
CA GLU A 373 -6.86 -28.14 4.09
C GLU A 373 -5.54 -28.86 4.40
N GLN A 374 -4.53 -28.12 4.87
CA GLN A 374 -3.26 -28.69 5.30
C GLN A 374 -3.45 -29.61 6.52
N ALA A 375 -4.31 -29.21 7.47
CA ALA A 375 -4.65 -30.03 8.62
C ALA A 375 -5.36 -31.32 8.19
N LEU A 376 -6.34 -31.26 7.28
CA LEU A 376 -7.02 -32.45 6.74
C LEU A 376 -6.03 -33.42 6.09
N LYS A 377 -5.17 -32.93 5.18
CA LYS A 377 -4.15 -33.76 4.53
C LYS A 377 -3.17 -34.38 5.54
N SER A 378 -2.84 -33.66 6.61
CA SER A 378 -1.97 -34.18 7.67
C SER A 378 -2.67 -35.26 8.50
N ALA A 379 -3.96 -35.09 8.76
CA ALA A 379 -4.80 -36.05 9.47
C ALA A 379 -4.96 -37.34 8.65
N ASP A 380 -5.18 -37.25 7.35
CA ASP A 380 -5.25 -38.42 6.45
C ASP A 380 -3.96 -39.23 6.48
N ARG A 381 -2.80 -38.55 6.40
CA ARG A 381 -1.49 -39.20 6.50
C ARG A 381 -1.28 -39.86 7.87
N GLN A 382 -1.75 -39.22 8.94
CA GLN A 382 -1.68 -39.79 10.28
C GLN A 382 -2.61 -41.00 10.42
N ALA A 383 -3.81 -40.95 9.86
CA ALA A 383 -4.74 -42.07 9.83
C ALA A 383 -4.18 -43.28 9.06
N VAL A 384 -3.53 -43.06 7.91
CA VAL A 384 -2.83 -44.11 7.16
C VAL A 384 -1.71 -44.73 8.00
N ARG A 385 -0.91 -43.91 8.70
CA ARG A 385 0.16 -44.39 9.59
C ARG A 385 -0.37 -45.21 10.77
N LEU A 386 -1.50 -44.82 11.35
CA LEU A 386 -2.12 -45.52 12.47
C LEU A 386 -2.73 -46.86 12.01
N LYS A 387 -3.43 -46.88 10.87
CA LYS A 387 -3.89 -48.12 10.21
C LYS A 387 -2.74 -49.09 9.94
N ALA A 388 -1.61 -48.60 9.42
CA ALA A 388 -0.42 -49.42 9.19
C ALA A 388 0.19 -50.00 10.48
N ARG A 389 -0.04 -49.36 11.62
CA ARG A 389 0.39 -49.83 12.95
C ARG A 389 -0.66 -50.67 13.68
N GLY A 390 -1.79 -50.99 13.05
CA GLY A 390 -2.90 -51.74 13.66
C GLY A 390 -3.56 -51.02 14.85
N THR A 391 -3.32 -49.72 15.02
CA THR A 391 -3.88 -48.92 16.11
C THR A 391 -5.01 -48.04 15.56
N THR A 392 -6.19 -48.10 16.16
CA THR A 392 -7.33 -47.24 15.79
C THR A 392 -7.05 -45.80 16.24
N CYS A 393 -7.43 -44.82 15.42
CA CYS A 393 -7.29 -43.40 15.77
C CYS A 393 -8.09 -43.12 17.05
N PRO A 394 -7.47 -42.60 18.14
CA PRO A 394 -8.17 -42.32 19.40
C PRO A 394 -9.16 -41.14 19.31
N LEU A 395 -9.09 -40.35 18.23
CA LEU A 395 -9.92 -39.16 17.97
C LEU A 395 -10.81 -39.32 16.73
N ALA A 396 -10.88 -40.52 16.14
CA ALA A 396 -12.05 -40.78 15.33
C ALA A 396 -13.22 -40.64 16.29
N PHE A 397 -14.08 -39.64 16.07
CA PHE A 397 -15.47 -39.85 16.40
C PHE A 397 -15.80 -41.16 15.70
N GLN A 398 -15.76 -42.25 16.46
CA GLN A 398 -16.63 -43.35 16.21
C GLN A 398 -17.99 -42.68 16.33
N VAL A 399 -18.47 -42.14 15.21
CA VAL A 399 -19.88 -42.32 14.91
C VAL A 399 -19.95 -43.84 14.90
N GLU A 400 -20.20 -44.41 16.09
CA GLU A 400 -20.84 -45.71 16.14
C GLU A 400 -22.00 -45.50 15.18
N ASP A 401 -21.92 -46.18 14.05
CA ASP A 401 -23.00 -46.18 13.09
C ASP A 401 -24.19 -46.75 13.84
N ASP A 402 -24.92 -45.86 14.51
CA ASP A 402 -26.08 -46.22 15.31
C ASP A 402 -26.92 -47.09 14.38
N PRO A 403 -27.35 -48.29 14.79
CA PRO A 403 -28.04 -49.21 13.89
C PRO A 403 -29.29 -48.56 13.27
N LEU A 404 -29.81 -47.50 13.92
CA LEU A 404 -30.85 -46.62 13.39
C LEU A 404 -30.37 -45.71 12.25
N VAL A 405 -29.17 -45.12 12.31
CA VAL A 405 -28.61 -44.26 11.25
C VAL A 405 -28.30 -45.08 9.99
N LEU A 406 -27.76 -46.29 10.13
CA LEU A 406 -27.59 -47.25 9.02
C LEU A 406 -28.93 -47.70 8.43
N ARG A 407 -29.95 -47.93 9.26
CA ARG A 407 -31.30 -48.27 8.78
C ARG A 407 -31.95 -47.11 8.05
N VAL A 408 -31.84 -45.89 8.55
CA VAL A 408 -32.44 -44.69 7.94
C VAL A 408 -31.73 -44.31 6.63
N SER A 409 -30.40 -44.40 6.59
CA SER A 409 -29.64 -44.20 5.35
C SER A 409 -29.87 -45.31 4.33
N GLY A 410 -29.99 -46.57 4.78
CA GLY A 410 -30.40 -47.68 3.93
C GLY A 410 -31.82 -47.54 3.38
N TRP A 411 -32.76 -47.04 4.18
CA TRP A 411 -34.12 -46.69 3.75
C TRP A 411 -34.12 -45.53 2.76
N ALA A 412 -33.33 -44.48 3.00
CA ALA A 412 -33.20 -43.35 2.09
C ALA A 412 -32.60 -43.77 0.74
N ALA A 413 -31.61 -44.68 0.74
CA ALA A 413 -31.02 -45.26 -0.47
C ALA A 413 -31.97 -46.21 -1.21
N ALA A 414 -32.79 -46.98 -0.50
CA ALA A 414 -33.83 -47.84 -1.08
C ALA A 414 -35.00 -47.03 -1.68
N LEU A 415 -35.34 -45.89 -1.07
CA LEU A 415 -36.35 -44.95 -1.59
C LEU A 415 -35.83 -44.12 -2.76
N SER A 416 -34.54 -43.77 -2.79
CA SER A 416 -33.94 -43.06 -3.93
C SER A 416 -33.73 -43.96 -5.15
N THR A 417 -33.66 -45.27 -4.95
CA THR A 417 -33.61 -46.29 -6.02
C THR A 417 -34.99 -46.86 -6.31
N GLY A 418 -36.00 -45.99 -6.42
CA GLY A 418 -37.32 -46.33 -6.90
C GLY A 418 -37.31 -46.70 -8.38
N GLN A 419 -36.84 -47.91 -8.72
CA GLN A 419 -37.29 -48.77 -9.83
C GLN A 419 -36.25 -49.88 -10.08
N ARG A 420 -36.47 -51.06 -9.47
CA ARG A 420 -36.36 -52.37 -10.16
C ARG A 420 -36.95 -53.46 -9.27
N ARG A 421 -38.19 -53.81 -9.63
CA ARG A 421 -38.94 -55.05 -9.41
C ARG A 421 -38.31 -56.06 -8.43
N ILE A 422 -38.92 -56.19 -7.26
CA ILE A 422 -38.93 -57.45 -6.52
C ILE A 422 -39.79 -58.42 -7.33
N GLY A 423 -39.14 -59.31 -8.07
CA GLY A 423 -39.75 -60.48 -8.69
C GLY A 423 -39.64 -61.67 -7.74
N ALA A 424 -40.76 -62.38 -7.60
CA ALA A 424 -40.96 -63.54 -6.73
C ALA A 424 -40.00 -64.71 -6.99
N GLY A 425 -39.71 -65.47 -5.93
CA GLY A 425 -39.12 -66.80 -6.02
C GLY A 425 -38.42 -67.23 -4.74
N LEU A 426 -39.18 -67.94 -3.89
CA LEU A 426 -38.80 -68.88 -2.80
C LEU A 426 -37.50 -68.65 -2.02
#